data_AF-A0A132F1M6-F1
#
_entry.id   AF-A0A132F1M6-F1
#
_cell.length_a   1.000
_cell.length_b   1.000
_cell.length_c   1.000
_cell.angle_alpha   90.00
_cell.angle_beta   90.00
_cell.angle_gamma   90.00
#
_symmetry.space_group_name_H-M   'P 1'
#
loop_
_entity.id
_entity.type
_entity.pdbx_description
1 polymer ?
#
loop_
_entity_poly.entity_id
_entity_poly.type
_entity_poly.pdbx_seq_one_letter_code
_entity_poly.pdbx_strand_id
1 'polypeptide(L)'
;MSAAWDRARRILCVRLDNLGDVLMTTPALRALKDGGSERRLTLLTSGTGAALAGHLPMVDDVWAYDAPWVRHPDRRGDPVADLDMIDRLLAARFDAAVIFTVYSQNPLPAAMMCWLAGIPLRLAHCRENPYQLLTDRVPEREPETQVRHEVARQLALVRTIGAKTADWRMAFEPGDAARRAIQARLRAALLRFGGARRPAAGGCGRWLVVHPGASAASRRWPAERFGEVAARLAPQFDGIAVTGGADERALVEAVCERAGPRALPLAGALPVGELGALIETADLLVANNSGPAHLAAALGTPVVDLYALTNPQHTPWRVPHRVLNADVPCRNCYRSVCDQPGHPCLRGVSVDDAVAAAQALLRGRTRTARQAVAHAAAHDASPATGVSNVIPFAHVVTRS
;
A
#
# COMPACT_ATOMS: atom_id res chain seq x y z
N MET A 1 -6.19 -21.08 18.51
CA MET A 1 -4.81 -20.56 18.68
C MET A 1 -4.02 -21.58 19.49
N SER A 2 -2.69 -21.66 19.39
CA SER A 2 -1.90 -22.37 20.41
C SER A 2 -2.22 -21.77 21.79
N ALA A 3 -2.34 -22.58 22.84
CA ALA A 3 -2.71 -22.09 24.18
C ALA A 3 -1.75 -21.00 24.72
N ALA A 4 -0.50 -20.97 24.24
CA ALA A 4 0.45 -19.92 24.59
C ALA A 4 0.15 -18.60 23.86
N TRP A 5 -0.10 -18.66 22.54
CA TRP A 5 -0.44 -17.50 21.72
C TRP A 5 -1.80 -16.88 22.09
N ASP A 6 -2.74 -17.70 22.56
CA ASP A 6 -4.04 -17.23 23.03
C ASP A 6 -3.90 -16.26 24.22
N ARG A 7 -2.99 -16.57 25.14
CA ARG A 7 -2.71 -15.77 26.35
C ARG A 7 -1.82 -14.55 26.11
N ALA A 8 -1.19 -14.42 24.94
CA ALA A 8 -0.34 -13.28 24.64
C ALA A 8 -1.18 -12.01 24.50
N ARG A 9 -0.90 -11.01 25.34
CA ARG A 9 -1.62 -9.73 25.37
C ARG A 9 -0.81 -8.63 24.70
N ARG A 10 0.51 -8.59 24.92
CA ARG A 10 1.40 -7.56 24.36
C ARG A 10 2.19 -8.17 23.21
N ILE A 11 1.79 -7.84 21.99
CA ILE A 11 2.35 -8.45 20.77
C ILE A 11 3.13 -7.39 20.00
N LEU A 12 4.41 -7.66 19.79
CA LEU A 12 5.26 -6.92 18.89
C LEU A 12 5.02 -7.40 17.44
N CYS A 13 4.68 -6.49 16.54
CA CYS A 13 4.55 -6.76 15.12
C CYS A 13 5.74 -6.11 14.42
N VAL A 14 6.69 -6.90 13.94
CA VAL A 14 7.89 -6.38 13.28
C VAL A 14 7.66 -6.35 11.77
N ARG A 15 7.62 -5.15 11.17
CA ARG A 15 7.59 -4.92 9.72
C ARG A 15 8.46 -3.71 9.39
N LEU A 16 9.76 -3.95 9.24
CA LEU A 16 10.80 -2.91 9.11
C LEU A 16 10.89 -2.28 7.71
N ASP A 17 9.93 -2.57 6.83
CA ASP A 17 9.95 -2.19 5.42
C ASP A 17 9.28 -0.84 5.19
N ASN A 18 8.87 -0.59 3.93
CA ASN A 18 8.23 0.65 3.53
C ASN A 18 6.75 0.70 3.92
N LEU A 19 6.15 1.89 3.80
CA LEU A 19 4.72 2.11 4.07
C LEU A 19 3.77 1.14 3.35
N GLY A 20 4.03 0.81 2.08
CA GLY A 20 3.18 -0.13 1.31
C GLY A 20 3.15 -1.53 1.91
N ASP A 21 4.30 -2.00 2.38
CA ASP A 21 4.47 -3.28 3.05
C ASP A 21 3.69 -3.35 4.38
N VAL A 22 3.72 -2.27 5.16
CA VAL A 22 2.91 -2.14 6.38
C VAL A 22 1.42 -2.19 6.05
N LEU A 23 0.96 -1.44 5.03
CA LEU A 23 -0.44 -1.46 4.61
C LEU A 23 -0.91 -2.86 4.20
N MET A 24 -0.09 -3.60 3.44
CA MET A 24 -0.36 -4.99 3.05
C MET A 24 -0.36 -5.97 4.24
N THR A 25 0.26 -5.59 5.36
CA THR A 25 0.26 -6.38 6.61
C THR A 25 -0.97 -6.11 7.47
N THR A 26 -1.70 -5.00 7.26
CA THR A 26 -2.85 -4.61 8.11
C THR A 26 -3.93 -5.68 8.30
N PRO A 27 -4.28 -6.54 7.31
CA PRO A 27 -5.25 -7.61 7.55
C PRO A 27 -4.73 -8.67 8.53
N ALA A 28 -3.42 -8.97 8.51
CA ALA A 28 -2.81 -9.88 9.47
C ALA A 28 -2.73 -9.25 10.87
N LEU A 29 -2.44 -7.95 10.96
CA LEU A 29 -2.50 -7.21 12.23
C LEU A 29 -3.92 -7.23 12.81
N ARG A 30 -4.94 -7.03 11.97
CA ARG A 30 -6.35 -7.16 12.36
C ARG A 30 -6.66 -8.55 12.90
N ALA A 31 -6.25 -9.61 12.19
CA ALA A 31 -6.44 -10.98 12.66
C ALA A 31 -5.77 -11.24 14.03
N LEU A 32 -4.62 -10.64 14.30
CA LEU A 32 -3.96 -10.71 15.61
C LEU A 32 -4.77 -9.97 16.68
N LYS A 33 -5.25 -8.75 16.37
CA LYS A 33 -6.04 -7.91 17.28
C LYS A 33 -7.38 -8.56 17.63
N ASP A 34 -8.11 -9.07 16.63
CA ASP A 34 -9.42 -9.73 16.79
C ASP A 34 -9.32 -11.04 17.59
N GLY A 35 -8.14 -11.63 17.66
CA GLY A 35 -7.92 -12.94 18.26
C GLY A 35 -7.90 -12.99 19.79
N GLY A 36 -8.13 -11.87 20.50
CA GLY A 36 -8.19 -11.84 21.96
C GLY A 36 -8.67 -10.49 22.52
N SER A 37 -9.48 -10.51 23.58
CA SER A 37 -10.26 -9.35 24.06
C SER A 37 -9.47 -8.22 24.73
N GLU A 38 -8.15 -8.35 24.91
CA GLU A 38 -7.30 -7.33 25.56
C GLU A 38 -5.92 -7.19 24.90
N ARG A 39 -5.81 -7.56 23.63
CA ARG A 39 -4.53 -7.51 22.92
C ARG A 39 -4.12 -6.07 22.62
N ARG A 40 -2.85 -5.77 22.86
CA ARG A 40 -2.17 -4.55 22.45
C ARG A 40 -1.11 -4.90 21.42
N LEU A 41 -1.21 -4.31 20.24
CA LEU A 41 -0.26 -4.47 19.15
C LEU A 41 0.65 -3.26 19.08
N THR A 42 1.95 -3.50 19.19
CA THR A 42 2.98 -2.49 18.90
C THR A 42 3.62 -2.82 17.56
N LEU A 43 3.54 -1.91 16.60
CA LEU A 43 4.20 -2.05 15.30
C LEU A 43 5.63 -1.49 15.38
N LEU A 44 6.64 -2.34 15.21
CA LEU A 44 8.02 -1.92 15.00
C LEU A 44 8.30 -1.84 13.49
N THR A 45 8.63 -0.65 12.99
CA THR A 45 8.74 -0.35 11.55
C THR A 45 9.87 0.63 11.25
N SER A 46 10.28 0.75 9.98
CA SER A 46 11.18 1.82 9.53
C SER A 46 10.60 3.21 9.81
N GLY A 47 11.44 4.25 9.75
CA GLY A 47 10.99 5.64 9.80
C GLY A 47 9.94 5.99 8.73
N THR A 48 10.02 5.37 7.55
CA THR A 48 9.01 5.58 6.49
C THR A 48 7.67 4.95 6.83
N GLY A 49 7.66 3.75 7.42
CA GLY A 49 6.42 3.11 7.87
C GLY A 49 5.86 3.76 9.14
N ALA A 50 6.71 4.37 9.98
CA ALA A 50 6.27 5.11 11.17
C ALA A 50 5.39 6.32 10.82
N ALA A 51 5.45 6.82 9.58
CA ALA A 51 4.51 7.83 9.09
C ALA A 51 3.05 7.37 9.18
N LEU A 52 2.77 6.07 9.21
CA LEU A 52 1.42 5.53 9.39
C LEU A 52 0.91 5.57 10.85
N ALA A 53 1.71 6.06 11.80
CA ALA A 53 1.29 6.20 13.19
C ALA A 53 0.00 7.03 13.30
N GLY A 54 -0.98 6.53 14.05
CA GLY A 54 -2.30 7.15 14.18
C GLY A 54 -3.27 6.87 13.02
N HIS A 55 -2.84 6.20 11.95
CA HIS A 55 -3.66 5.89 10.78
C HIS A 55 -4.03 4.40 10.64
N LEU A 56 -3.65 3.57 11.62
CA LEU A 56 -3.86 2.11 11.61
C LEU A 56 -4.76 1.69 12.78
N PRO A 57 -6.08 1.49 12.57
CA PRO A 57 -7.05 1.31 13.65
C PRO A 57 -6.80 0.10 14.58
N MET A 58 -6.10 -0.92 14.10
CA MET A 58 -5.79 -2.13 14.87
C MET A 58 -4.47 -2.06 15.65
N VAL A 59 -3.68 -1.00 15.47
CA VAL A 59 -2.35 -0.85 16.08
C VAL A 59 -2.42 0.15 17.23
N ASP A 60 -1.94 -0.24 18.40
CA ASP A 60 -2.01 0.57 19.62
C ASP A 60 -0.80 1.51 19.78
N ASP A 61 0.35 1.13 19.24
CA ASP A 61 1.59 1.92 19.31
C ASP A 61 2.48 1.64 18.09
N VAL A 62 3.28 2.62 17.67
CA VAL A 62 4.19 2.53 16.52
C VAL A 62 5.59 2.99 16.91
N TRP A 63 6.56 2.09 16.78
CA TRP A 63 7.95 2.33 17.11
C TRP A 63 8.78 2.39 15.83
N ALA A 64 9.51 3.49 15.64
CA ALA A 64 10.41 3.67 14.52
C ALA A 64 11.79 3.07 14.83
N TYR A 65 12.28 2.23 13.93
CA TYR A 65 13.61 1.63 13.97
C TYR A 65 14.09 1.34 12.55
N ASP A 66 15.16 2.01 12.14
CA ASP A 66 15.79 1.80 10.84
C ASP A 66 16.93 0.79 10.98
N ALA A 67 16.57 -0.48 10.86
CA ALA A 67 17.47 -1.60 11.12
C ALA A 67 18.61 -1.70 10.10
N PRO A 68 19.85 -2.04 10.52
CA PRO A 68 21.02 -2.04 9.64
C PRO A 68 20.99 -3.13 8.54
N TRP A 69 20.14 -4.16 8.66
CA TRP A 69 19.93 -5.18 7.62
C TRP A 69 18.80 -4.84 6.64
N VAL A 70 18.15 -3.69 6.79
CA VAL A 70 17.14 -3.18 5.86
C VAL A 70 17.70 -1.94 5.16
N ARG A 71 17.34 -1.76 3.88
CA ARG A 71 17.86 -0.63 3.09
C ARG A 71 17.16 0.66 3.49
N HIS A 72 17.92 1.59 4.08
CA HIS A 72 17.47 2.95 4.38
C HIS A 72 18.35 3.96 3.61
N PRO A 73 17.83 4.68 2.59
CA PRO A 73 18.65 5.52 1.72
C PRO A 73 19.33 6.69 2.45
N ASP A 74 18.67 7.25 3.47
CA ASP A 74 19.09 8.48 4.15
C ASP A 74 19.71 8.24 5.54
N ARG A 75 19.94 6.97 5.92
CA ARG A 75 20.45 6.61 7.24
C ARG A 75 21.59 5.61 7.17
N ARG A 76 22.65 5.91 7.90
CA ARG A 76 23.74 4.97 8.18
C ARG A 76 23.44 4.26 9.49
N GLY A 77 23.80 2.97 9.58
CA GLY A 77 23.62 2.20 10.80
C GLY A 77 24.39 2.82 11.98
N ASP A 78 23.78 2.74 13.16
CA ASP A 78 24.36 3.20 14.42
C ASP A 78 24.19 2.08 15.46
N PRO A 79 25.28 1.39 15.84
CA PRO A 79 25.21 0.31 16.83
C PRO A 79 24.64 0.76 18.18
N VAL A 80 24.78 2.04 18.55
CA VAL A 80 24.19 2.56 19.80
C VAL A 80 22.67 2.56 19.70
N ALA A 81 22.11 3.03 18.57
CA ALA A 81 20.68 2.99 18.34
C ALA A 81 20.11 1.55 18.31
N ASP A 82 20.90 0.58 17.83
CA ASP A 82 20.55 -0.84 17.85
C ASP A 82 20.47 -1.39 19.29
N LEU A 83 21.45 -1.06 20.13
CA LEU A 83 21.47 -1.42 21.54
C LEU A 83 20.33 -0.74 22.32
N ASP A 84 20.11 0.55 22.10
CA ASP A 84 18.99 1.30 22.70
C ASP A 84 17.64 0.68 22.33
N MET A 85 17.50 0.19 21.09
CA MET A 85 16.30 -0.52 20.67
C MET A 85 16.14 -1.86 21.40
N ILE A 86 17.22 -2.62 21.62
CA ILE A 86 17.18 -3.85 22.41
C ILE A 86 16.77 -3.54 23.87
N ASP A 87 17.35 -2.52 24.49
CA ASP A 87 16.99 -2.10 25.85
C ASP A 87 15.54 -1.65 25.95
N ARG A 88 15.05 -0.93 24.94
CA ARG A 88 13.63 -0.56 24.84
C ARG A 88 12.74 -1.80 24.72
N LEU A 89 13.10 -2.79 23.91
CA LEU A 89 12.36 -4.04 23.76
C LEU A 89 12.37 -4.88 25.06
N LEU A 90 13.50 -4.93 25.77
CA LEU A 90 13.64 -5.58 27.08
C LEU A 90 12.69 -4.95 28.10
N ALA A 91 12.71 -3.61 28.22
CA ALA A 91 11.83 -2.87 29.13
C ALA A 91 10.35 -3.04 28.76
N ALA A 92 10.07 -3.26 27.47
CA ALA A 92 8.72 -3.44 26.97
C ALA A 92 8.07 -4.74 27.42
N ARG A 93 8.80 -5.82 27.78
CA ARG A 93 8.21 -7.09 28.22
C ARG A 93 7.05 -7.58 27.32
N PHE A 94 7.31 -7.73 26.02
CA PHE A 94 6.34 -8.31 25.09
C PHE A 94 6.15 -9.81 25.37
N ASP A 95 4.92 -10.28 25.23
CA ASP A 95 4.58 -11.70 25.37
C ASP A 95 4.89 -12.47 24.08
N ALA A 96 4.83 -11.78 22.94
CA ALA A 96 5.05 -12.40 21.64
C ALA A 96 5.58 -11.39 20.60
N ALA A 97 6.27 -11.90 19.60
CA ALA A 97 6.67 -11.17 18.40
C ALA A 97 6.24 -11.93 17.14
N VAL A 98 5.61 -11.23 16.21
CA VAL A 98 5.36 -11.71 14.85
C VAL A 98 6.22 -10.90 13.89
N ILE A 99 7.11 -11.58 13.17
CA ILE A 99 8.07 -10.96 12.26
C ILE A 99 7.58 -11.16 10.84
N PHE A 100 7.11 -10.07 10.25
CA PHE A 100 6.57 -10.03 8.90
C PHE A 100 7.68 -9.59 7.94
N THR A 101 8.13 -10.51 7.09
CA THR A 101 9.09 -10.23 6.00
C THR A 101 8.42 -10.39 4.64
N VAL A 102 8.99 -9.85 3.57
CA VAL A 102 8.75 -10.41 2.21
C VAL A 102 9.58 -11.70 2.04
N TYR A 103 9.27 -12.55 1.07
CA TYR A 103 9.96 -13.84 0.91
C TYR A 103 11.47 -13.73 0.62
N SER A 104 11.90 -12.58 0.08
CA SER A 104 13.30 -12.29 -0.25
C SER A 104 14.10 -11.74 0.93
N GLN A 105 13.51 -11.65 2.12
CA GLN A 105 14.14 -11.13 3.33
C GLN A 105 14.36 -12.21 4.38
N ASN A 106 15.39 -12.00 5.18
CA ASN A 106 15.75 -12.89 6.29
C ASN A 106 15.16 -12.37 7.61
N PRO A 107 14.33 -13.14 8.33
CA PRO A 107 13.76 -12.72 9.62
C PRO A 107 14.76 -12.83 10.79
N LEU A 108 15.86 -13.56 10.63
CA LEU A 108 16.74 -13.96 11.74
C LEU A 108 17.40 -12.79 12.49
N PRO A 109 17.79 -11.68 11.84
CA PRO A 109 18.30 -10.51 12.58
C PRO A 109 17.26 -9.93 13.56
N ALA A 110 16.01 -9.77 13.10
CA ALA A 110 14.92 -9.33 13.97
C ALA A 110 14.57 -10.38 15.04
N ALA A 111 14.63 -11.67 14.69
CA ALA A 111 14.40 -12.76 15.63
C ALA A 111 15.48 -12.79 16.73
N MET A 112 16.74 -12.51 16.40
CA MET A 112 17.83 -12.38 17.34
C MET A 112 17.58 -11.22 18.33
N MET A 113 17.19 -10.04 17.85
CA MET A 113 16.82 -8.94 18.75
C MET A 113 15.66 -9.32 19.68
N CYS A 114 14.62 -9.96 19.14
CA CYS A 114 13.47 -10.40 19.95
C CYS A 114 13.87 -11.46 20.99
N TRP A 115 14.81 -12.35 20.65
CA TRP A 115 15.35 -13.36 21.55
C TRP A 115 16.20 -12.71 22.66
N LEU A 116 17.11 -11.79 22.31
CA LEU A 116 17.90 -11.02 23.28
C LEU A 116 17.02 -10.18 24.20
N ALA A 117 15.88 -9.69 23.69
CA ALA A 117 14.87 -8.98 24.46
C ALA A 117 14.00 -9.89 25.36
N GLY A 118 14.24 -11.20 25.37
CA GLY A 118 13.51 -12.16 26.20
C GLY A 118 12.05 -12.36 25.81
N ILE A 119 11.63 -11.97 24.59
CA ILE A 119 10.24 -12.13 24.12
C ILE A 119 9.97 -13.61 23.91
N PRO A 120 9.07 -14.28 24.65
CA PRO A 120 9.07 -15.75 24.74
C PRO A 120 8.49 -16.45 23.50
N LEU A 121 7.55 -15.84 22.77
CA LEU A 121 6.97 -16.38 21.53
C LEU A 121 7.43 -15.57 20.31
N ARG A 122 7.94 -16.24 19.27
CA ARG A 122 8.51 -15.60 18.07
C ARG A 122 8.10 -16.38 16.81
N LEU A 123 7.21 -15.78 16.01
CA LEU A 123 6.63 -16.33 14.78
C LEU A 123 7.23 -15.65 13.54
N ALA A 124 7.70 -16.43 12.57
CA ALA A 124 8.13 -15.90 11.27
C ALA A 124 8.12 -16.96 10.16
N HIS A 125 8.04 -16.51 8.91
CA HIS A 125 8.50 -17.28 7.76
C HIS A 125 10.04 -17.32 7.73
N CYS A 126 10.66 -18.49 7.70
CA CYS A 126 12.12 -18.61 7.71
C CYS A 126 12.60 -19.80 6.86
N ARG A 127 13.51 -19.51 5.92
CA ARG A 127 14.12 -20.50 5.02
C ARG A 127 15.14 -21.35 5.76
N GLU A 128 16.02 -20.69 6.52
CA GLU A 128 17.08 -21.29 7.32
C GLU A 128 16.52 -22.08 8.52
N ASN A 129 17.37 -22.89 9.16
CA ASN A 129 17.05 -23.48 10.46
C ASN A 129 17.25 -22.43 11.56
N PRO A 130 16.19 -21.95 12.23
CA PRO A 130 16.30 -20.86 13.21
C PRO A 130 16.74 -21.35 14.60
N TYR A 131 16.80 -22.67 14.85
CA TYR A 131 16.99 -23.25 16.17
C TYR A 131 16.09 -22.56 17.23
N GLN A 132 16.68 -21.93 18.25
CA GLN A 132 15.94 -21.29 19.34
C GLN A 132 15.45 -19.87 19.00
N LEU A 133 15.87 -19.29 17.87
CA LEU A 133 15.50 -17.90 17.53
C LEU A 133 14.02 -17.75 17.18
N LEU A 134 13.37 -18.80 16.66
CA LEU A 134 11.94 -18.82 16.38
C LEU A 134 11.28 -19.96 17.15
N THR A 135 10.23 -19.66 17.91
CA THR A 135 9.43 -20.70 18.57
C THR A 135 8.44 -21.33 17.60
N ASP A 136 7.93 -20.53 16.67
CA ASP A 136 6.91 -20.92 15.71
C ASP A 136 7.43 -20.61 14.30
N ARG A 137 8.21 -21.53 13.74
CA ARG A 137 8.76 -21.41 12.39
C ARG A 137 7.73 -21.84 11.36
N VAL A 138 7.49 -21.00 10.36
CA VAL A 138 6.86 -21.41 9.10
C VAL A 138 7.95 -21.52 8.02
N PRO A 139 8.18 -22.70 7.41
CA PRO A 139 9.16 -22.82 6.34
C PRO A 139 8.85 -21.87 5.17
N GLU A 140 9.84 -21.09 4.73
CA GLU A 140 9.74 -20.26 3.52
C GLU A 140 10.00 -21.14 2.28
N ARG A 141 9.09 -21.08 1.30
CA ARG A 141 9.12 -21.86 0.05
C ARG A 141 8.96 -20.99 -1.19
N GLU A 142 8.82 -19.68 -1.03
CA GLU A 142 8.74 -18.72 -2.13
C GLU A 142 10.16 -18.16 -2.39
N PRO A 143 10.64 -18.12 -3.65
CA PRO A 143 9.86 -18.21 -4.88
C PRO A 143 9.90 -19.59 -5.57
N GLU A 144 10.40 -20.65 -4.91
CA GLU A 144 10.46 -21.99 -5.52
C GLU A 144 9.04 -22.54 -5.83
N THR A 145 8.07 -22.12 -5.03
CA THR A 145 6.63 -22.33 -5.26
C THR A 145 5.95 -21.04 -5.75
N GLN A 146 4.63 -21.06 -5.89
CA GLN A 146 3.89 -19.87 -6.32
C GLN A 146 4.05 -18.71 -5.33
N VAL A 147 4.58 -17.58 -5.83
CA VAL A 147 4.64 -16.32 -5.08
C VAL A 147 3.22 -15.85 -4.78
N ARG A 148 2.90 -15.68 -3.50
CA ARG A 148 1.60 -15.19 -3.04
C ARG A 148 1.63 -13.67 -2.95
N HIS A 149 0.47 -13.05 -3.11
CA HIS A 149 0.31 -11.65 -2.75
C HIS A 149 0.65 -11.44 -1.27
N GLU A 150 1.31 -10.34 -0.92
CA GLU A 150 1.80 -10.09 0.46
C GLU A 150 0.69 -10.19 1.51
N VAL A 151 -0.47 -9.56 1.28
CA VAL A 151 -1.64 -9.69 2.18
C VAL A 151 -1.98 -11.16 2.47
N ALA A 152 -2.05 -12.01 1.43
CA ALA A 152 -2.38 -13.42 1.59
C ALA A 152 -1.27 -14.19 2.32
N ARG A 153 -0.01 -13.84 2.05
CA ARG A 153 1.16 -14.40 2.74
C ARG A 153 1.15 -14.08 4.24
N GLN A 154 0.95 -12.81 4.61
CA GLN A 154 0.95 -12.40 6.02
C GLN A 154 -0.27 -12.94 6.79
N LEU A 155 -1.44 -13.02 6.14
CA LEU A 155 -2.61 -13.71 6.71
C LEU A 155 -2.35 -15.20 6.92
N ALA A 156 -1.66 -15.86 5.98
CA ALA A 156 -1.31 -17.27 6.11
C ALA A 156 -0.33 -17.51 7.27
N LEU A 157 0.62 -16.59 7.51
CA LEU A 157 1.54 -16.64 8.64
C LEU A 157 0.78 -16.64 9.98
N VAL A 158 -0.04 -15.62 10.23
CA VAL A 158 -0.75 -15.50 11.53
C VAL A 158 -1.83 -16.58 11.70
N ARG A 159 -2.32 -17.17 10.60
CA ARG A 159 -3.25 -18.30 10.65
C ARG A 159 -2.61 -19.55 11.27
N THR A 160 -1.29 -19.75 11.17
CA THR A 160 -0.63 -20.95 11.74
C THR A 160 -0.71 -20.99 13.26
N ILE A 161 -0.64 -19.83 13.90
CA ILE A 161 -0.85 -19.72 15.35
C ILE A 161 -2.32 -19.65 15.71
N GLY A 162 -3.22 -19.50 14.73
CA GLY A 162 -4.69 -19.57 14.88
C GLY A 162 -5.41 -18.22 14.83
N ALA A 163 -4.70 -17.11 14.57
CA ALA A 163 -5.31 -15.79 14.37
C ALA A 163 -6.01 -15.74 13.00
N LYS A 164 -7.24 -15.21 12.96
CA LYS A 164 -8.08 -15.20 11.77
C LYS A 164 -8.90 -13.92 11.72
N THR A 165 -9.19 -13.44 10.53
CA THR A 165 -10.18 -12.38 10.29
C THR A 165 -10.97 -12.69 9.03
N ALA A 166 -12.25 -12.29 9.03
CA ALA A 166 -13.10 -12.36 7.84
C ALA A 166 -12.83 -11.19 6.89
N ASP A 167 -12.32 -10.06 7.40
CA ASP A 167 -12.05 -8.87 6.61
C ASP A 167 -10.60 -8.84 6.13
N TRP A 168 -10.40 -9.18 4.86
CA TRP A 168 -9.08 -9.19 4.22
C TRP A 168 -8.73 -7.85 3.55
N ARG A 169 -9.56 -6.81 3.71
CA ARG A 169 -9.26 -5.49 3.17
C ARG A 169 -8.13 -4.85 3.95
N MET A 170 -7.24 -4.16 3.23
CA MET A 170 -6.25 -3.30 3.87
C MET A 170 -6.98 -2.13 4.56
N ALA A 171 -6.32 -1.50 5.52
CA ALA A 171 -6.90 -0.38 6.26
C ALA A 171 -5.92 0.78 6.40
N PHE A 172 -6.47 1.97 6.24
CA PHE A 172 -5.82 3.25 6.49
C PHE A 172 -6.90 4.25 6.86
N GLU A 173 -6.71 5.02 7.93
CA GLU A 173 -7.66 6.02 8.40
C GLU A 173 -7.01 7.41 8.34
N PRO A 174 -7.31 8.24 7.32
CA PRO A 174 -6.72 9.57 7.15
C PRO A 174 -6.89 10.48 8.37
N GLY A 175 -7.99 10.34 9.12
CA GLY A 175 -8.37 11.19 10.24
C GLY A 175 -9.10 12.47 9.79
N ASP A 176 -9.98 12.97 10.65
CA ASP A 176 -10.89 14.07 10.29
C ASP A 176 -10.18 15.40 10.01
N ALA A 177 -9.06 15.66 10.69
CA ALA A 177 -8.26 16.86 10.43
C ALA A 177 -7.70 16.87 9.01
N ALA A 178 -7.15 15.73 8.54
CA ALA A 178 -6.64 15.58 7.20
C ALA A 178 -7.76 15.69 6.15
N ARG A 179 -8.91 15.05 6.41
CA ARG A 179 -10.10 15.20 5.54
C ARG A 179 -10.54 16.65 5.40
N ARG A 180 -10.65 17.40 6.50
CA ARG A 180 -11.01 18.82 6.47
C ARG A 180 -9.99 19.67 5.71
N ALA A 181 -8.69 19.43 5.93
CA ALA A 181 -7.61 20.15 5.25
C ALA A 181 -7.65 19.94 3.73
N ILE A 182 -7.80 18.68 3.29
CA ILE A 182 -7.95 18.35 1.87
C ILE A 182 -9.21 18.95 1.28
N GLN A 183 -10.36 18.81 1.95
CA GLN A 183 -11.61 19.40 1.48
C GLN A 183 -11.50 20.92 1.26
N ALA A 184 -10.87 21.65 2.19
CA ALA A 184 -10.61 23.08 2.03
C ALA A 184 -9.69 23.37 0.82
N ARG A 185 -8.60 22.61 0.66
CA ARG A 185 -7.65 22.77 -0.45
C ARG A 185 -8.31 22.51 -1.81
N LEU A 186 -9.09 21.44 -1.93
CA LEU A 186 -9.79 21.09 -3.16
C LEU A 186 -10.86 22.12 -3.52
N ARG A 187 -11.60 22.65 -2.53
CA ARG A 187 -12.56 23.75 -2.75
C ARG A 187 -11.88 25.01 -3.25
N ALA A 188 -10.77 25.42 -2.64
CA ALA A 188 -9.99 26.57 -3.07
C ALA A 188 -9.47 26.41 -4.51
N ALA A 189 -9.00 25.21 -4.87
CA ALA A 189 -8.59 24.91 -6.24
C ALA A 189 -9.75 25.00 -7.23
N LEU A 190 -10.93 24.45 -6.89
CA LEU A 190 -12.12 24.56 -7.76
C LEU A 190 -12.54 26.01 -7.99
N LEU A 191 -12.49 26.88 -6.97
CA LEU A 191 -12.76 28.30 -7.15
C LEU A 191 -11.79 28.95 -8.15
N ARG A 192 -10.49 28.64 -8.03
CA ARG A 192 -9.47 29.10 -8.99
C ARG A 192 -9.70 28.58 -10.41
N PHE A 193 -10.29 27.39 -10.55
CA PHE A 193 -10.62 26.80 -11.84
C PHE A 193 -11.93 27.30 -12.46
N GLY A 194 -12.61 28.27 -11.84
CA GLY A 194 -13.91 28.78 -12.29
C GLY A 194 -15.10 27.89 -11.89
N GLY A 195 -14.97 27.12 -10.82
CA GLY A 195 -15.99 26.21 -10.31
C GLY A 195 -15.91 24.80 -10.90
N ALA A 196 -16.79 23.90 -10.41
CA ALA A 196 -16.91 22.54 -10.94
C ALA A 196 -17.47 22.55 -12.37
N ARG A 197 -16.99 21.63 -13.22
CA ARG A 197 -17.50 21.44 -14.60
C ARG A 197 -18.89 20.82 -14.60
N ARG A 198 -19.23 20.03 -13.57
CA ARG A 198 -20.55 19.44 -13.38
C ARG A 198 -21.11 19.82 -12.01
N PRO A 199 -22.41 20.18 -11.90
CA PRO A 199 -23.05 20.38 -10.61
C PRO A 199 -23.07 19.03 -9.87
N ALA A 200 -22.29 18.90 -8.80
CA ALA A 200 -22.35 17.75 -7.93
C ALA A 200 -23.59 17.88 -7.03
N ALA A 201 -24.44 16.86 -7.00
CA ALA A 201 -25.46 16.74 -5.97
C ALA A 201 -24.76 16.42 -4.63
N GLY A 202 -24.38 17.46 -3.89
CA GLY A 202 -24.02 17.37 -2.47
C GLY A 202 -22.58 16.96 -2.10
N GLY A 203 -21.55 17.23 -2.91
CA GLY A 203 -20.16 16.84 -2.56
C GLY A 203 -19.04 17.66 -3.20
N CYS A 204 -17.80 17.37 -2.81
CA CYS A 204 -16.59 17.82 -3.50
C CYS A 204 -16.60 17.34 -4.96
N GLY A 205 -16.05 18.14 -5.89
CA GLY A 205 -15.99 17.79 -7.31
C GLY A 205 -15.27 16.47 -7.59
N ARG A 206 -15.40 15.95 -8.81
CA ARG A 206 -14.73 14.73 -9.29
C ARG A 206 -13.24 14.98 -9.47
N TRP A 207 -12.39 14.19 -8.82
CA TRP A 207 -10.93 14.35 -8.87
C TRP A 207 -10.22 13.15 -9.47
N LEU A 208 -9.27 13.43 -10.36
CA LEU A 208 -8.24 12.50 -10.78
C LEU A 208 -6.99 12.77 -9.95
N VAL A 209 -6.44 11.75 -9.30
CA VAL A 209 -5.12 11.85 -8.66
C VAL A 209 -4.08 11.18 -9.56
N VAL A 210 -2.97 11.87 -9.78
CA VAL A 210 -1.82 11.35 -10.53
C VAL A 210 -0.60 11.35 -9.62
N HIS A 211 0.13 10.24 -9.60
CA HIS A 211 1.39 10.11 -8.86
C HIS A 211 2.48 9.53 -9.76
N PRO A 212 3.30 10.38 -10.42
CA PRO A 212 4.36 9.93 -11.33
C PRO A 212 5.62 9.47 -10.60
N GLY A 213 5.67 9.62 -9.27
CA GLY A 213 6.80 9.28 -8.42
C GLY A 213 6.92 7.81 -8.06
N ALA A 214 8.11 7.43 -7.59
CA ALA A 214 8.43 6.12 -6.99
C ALA A 214 9.83 6.17 -6.38
N SER A 215 10.09 5.44 -5.29
CA SER A 215 11.42 5.43 -4.63
C SER A 215 12.56 4.88 -5.51
N ALA A 216 12.24 4.03 -6.51
CA ALA A 216 13.19 3.51 -7.47
C ALA A 216 12.92 4.08 -8.86
N ALA A 217 13.94 4.60 -9.53
CA ALA A 217 13.82 5.13 -10.89
C ALA A 217 13.38 4.07 -11.90
N SER A 218 13.76 2.81 -11.69
CA SER A 218 13.29 1.65 -12.47
C SER A 218 11.78 1.38 -12.36
N ARG A 219 11.07 2.03 -11.44
CA ARG A 219 9.62 1.90 -11.28
C ARG A 219 8.84 3.10 -11.82
N ARG A 220 9.51 4.08 -12.43
CA ARG A 220 8.88 5.31 -12.90
C ARG A 220 8.53 5.21 -14.39
N TRP A 221 7.24 5.26 -14.71
CA TRP A 221 6.78 5.49 -16.08
C TRP A 221 7.04 6.95 -16.47
N PRO A 222 7.30 7.28 -17.76
CA PRO A 222 7.72 8.63 -18.13
C PRO A 222 6.68 9.69 -17.76
N ALA A 223 7.13 10.78 -17.13
CA ALA A 223 6.27 11.85 -16.61
C ALA A 223 5.46 12.52 -17.72
N GLU A 224 6.04 12.66 -18.91
CA GLU A 224 5.36 13.19 -20.09
C GLU A 224 4.10 12.38 -20.46
N ARG A 225 4.15 11.06 -20.28
CA ARG A 225 3.01 10.17 -20.58
C ARG A 225 1.93 10.26 -19.49
N PHE A 226 2.31 10.40 -18.22
CA PHE A 226 1.35 10.72 -17.15
C PHE A 226 0.62 12.03 -17.44
N GLY A 227 1.34 13.06 -17.87
CA GLY A 227 0.77 14.34 -18.27
C GLY A 227 -0.22 14.21 -19.44
N GLU A 228 0.11 13.41 -20.44
CA GLU A 228 -0.77 13.16 -21.58
C GLU A 228 -2.04 12.37 -21.21
N VAL A 229 -1.92 11.33 -20.36
CA VAL A 229 -3.08 10.62 -19.80
C VAL A 229 -3.97 11.59 -19.03
N ALA A 230 -3.38 12.43 -18.18
CA ALA A 230 -4.11 13.42 -17.40
C ALA A 230 -4.86 14.41 -18.32
N ALA A 231 -4.21 14.92 -19.36
CA ALA A 231 -4.81 15.83 -20.33
C ALA A 231 -6.01 15.19 -21.06
N ARG A 232 -5.87 13.95 -21.54
CA ARG A 232 -6.92 13.21 -22.25
C ARG A 232 -8.11 12.87 -21.35
N LEU A 233 -7.87 12.69 -20.05
CA LEU A 233 -8.91 12.40 -19.06
C LEU A 233 -9.55 13.68 -18.47
N ALA A 234 -8.86 14.82 -18.53
CA ALA A 234 -9.26 16.09 -17.90
C ALA A 234 -10.73 16.50 -18.13
N PRO A 235 -11.34 16.32 -19.32
CA PRO A 235 -12.75 16.68 -19.53
C PRO A 235 -13.74 15.92 -18.63
N GLN A 236 -13.35 14.78 -18.05
CA GLN A 236 -14.20 13.95 -17.19
C GLN A 236 -14.15 14.36 -15.71
N PHE A 237 -13.23 15.25 -15.31
CA PHE A 237 -12.96 15.60 -13.93
C PHE A 237 -13.06 17.10 -13.69
N ASP A 238 -13.40 17.48 -12.46
CA ASP A 238 -13.42 18.87 -12.02
C ASP A 238 -12.02 19.38 -11.69
N GLY A 239 -11.09 18.49 -11.36
CA GLY A 239 -9.69 18.83 -11.16
C GLY A 239 -8.77 17.62 -11.21
N ILE A 240 -7.49 17.89 -11.41
CA ILE A 240 -6.43 16.89 -11.40
C ILE A 240 -5.45 17.26 -10.30
N ALA A 241 -5.24 16.39 -9.33
CA ALA A 241 -4.24 16.58 -8.28
C ALA A 241 -3.00 15.75 -8.63
N VAL A 242 -1.84 16.40 -8.77
CA VAL A 242 -0.58 15.73 -9.10
C VAL A 242 0.31 15.74 -7.87
N THR A 243 0.63 14.55 -7.37
CA THR A 243 1.32 14.35 -6.09
C THR A 243 2.73 13.83 -6.30
N GLY A 244 3.61 14.03 -5.32
CA GLY A 244 4.98 13.54 -5.33
C GLY A 244 5.70 13.93 -4.03
N GLY A 245 6.87 13.34 -3.79
CA GLY A 245 7.81 13.82 -2.77
C GLY A 245 8.31 15.24 -3.04
N ALA A 246 8.98 15.85 -2.07
CA ALA A 246 9.57 17.18 -2.25
C ALA A 246 10.69 17.18 -3.31
N ASP A 247 11.44 16.10 -3.39
CA ASP A 247 12.48 15.80 -4.38
C ASP A 247 11.91 15.44 -5.77
N GLU A 248 10.61 15.18 -5.86
CA GLU A 248 9.90 14.84 -7.10
C GLU A 248 9.18 16.05 -7.73
N ARG A 249 9.46 17.27 -7.26
CA ARG A 249 8.79 18.50 -7.75
C ARG A 249 8.89 18.69 -9.26
N ALA A 250 10.07 18.45 -9.86
CA ALA A 250 10.25 18.53 -11.30
C ALA A 250 9.37 17.51 -12.06
N LEU A 251 9.15 16.31 -11.51
CA LEU A 251 8.26 15.31 -12.11
C LEU A 251 6.80 15.78 -12.06
N VAL A 252 6.38 16.34 -10.93
CA VAL A 252 5.02 16.88 -10.73
C VAL A 252 4.75 18.05 -11.68
N GLU A 253 5.69 18.98 -11.82
CA GLU A 253 5.61 20.12 -12.72
C GLU A 253 5.47 19.67 -14.19
N ALA A 254 6.31 18.73 -14.64
CA ALA A 254 6.27 18.20 -16.01
C ALA A 254 4.93 17.50 -16.37
N VAL A 255 4.27 16.90 -15.38
CA VAL A 255 2.91 16.33 -15.54
C VAL A 255 1.88 17.45 -15.60
N CYS A 256 1.92 18.42 -14.69
CA CYS A 256 0.98 19.54 -14.63
C CYS A 256 0.99 20.39 -15.90
N GLU A 257 2.17 20.71 -16.45
CA GLU A 257 2.34 21.46 -17.69
C GLU A 257 1.55 20.84 -18.85
N ARG A 258 1.54 19.51 -18.95
CA ARG A 258 0.80 18.77 -19.98
C ARG A 258 -0.67 18.57 -19.62
N ALA A 259 -0.98 18.32 -18.36
CA ALA A 259 -2.34 18.07 -17.88
C ALA A 259 -3.27 19.30 -18.05
N GLY A 260 -2.70 20.50 -18.04
CA GLY A 260 -3.39 21.76 -18.36
C GLY A 260 -3.89 22.54 -17.13
N PRO A 261 -4.73 23.57 -17.34
CA PRO A 261 -4.97 24.63 -16.34
C PRO A 261 -5.75 24.19 -15.09
N ARG A 262 -6.31 22.98 -15.07
CA ARG A 262 -7.03 22.40 -13.92
C ARG A 262 -6.18 21.38 -13.15
N ALA A 263 -4.86 21.37 -13.39
CA ALA A 263 -3.90 20.59 -12.64
C ALA A 263 -3.44 21.36 -11.38
N LEU A 264 -3.43 20.67 -10.25
CA LEU A 264 -2.99 21.17 -8.96
C LEU A 264 -1.70 20.44 -8.55
N PRO A 265 -0.52 21.10 -8.59
CA PRO A 265 0.73 20.51 -8.14
C PRO A 265 0.76 20.43 -6.61
N LEU A 266 1.09 19.25 -6.07
CA LEU A 266 1.13 18.95 -4.62
C LEU A 266 2.44 18.25 -4.21
N ALA A 267 3.54 18.48 -4.94
CA ALA A 267 4.85 17.94 -4.61
C ALA A 267 5.30 18.36 -3.20
N GLY A 268 5.60 17.39 -2.34
CA GLY A 268 6.03 17.61 -0.95
C GLY A 268 5.01 18.32 -0.06
N ALA A 269 3.78 18.52 -0.54
CA ALA A 269 2.79 19.37 0.13
C ALA A 269 1.89 18.62 1.10
N LEU A 270 1.89 17.29 1.07
CA LEU A 270 0.93 16.45 1.76
C LEU A 270 1.63 15.51 2.76
N PRO A 271 1.40 15.68 4.06
CA PRO A 271 1.61 14.61 5.03
C PRO A 271 0.79 13.37 4.64
N VAL A 272 1.17 12.19 5.14
CA VAL A 272 0.54 10.92 4.74
C VAL A 272 -0.98 10.86 4.97
N GLY A 273 -1.48 11.44 6.08
CA GLY A 273 -2.90 11.56 6.35
C GLY A 273 -3.62 12.40 5.29
N GLU A 274 -3.04 13.54 4.89
CA GLU A 274 -3.59 14.40 3.83
C GLU A 274 -3.49 13.73 2.45
N LEU A 275 -2.41 13.00 2.16
CA LEU A 275 -2.30 12.21 0.93
C LEU A 275 -3.39 11.13 0.88
N GLY A 276 -3.63 10.42 1.98
CA GLY A 276 -4.71 9.45 2.09
C GLY A 276 -6.08 10.10 1.94
N ALA A 277 -6.34 11.23 2.60
CA ALA A 277 -7.61 11.96 2.45
C ALA A 277 -7.84 12.45 1.00
N LEU A 278 -6.78 12.86 0.30
CA LEU A 278 -6.86 13.21 -1.13
C LEU A 278 -7.25 11.99 -1.97
N ILE A 279 -6.57 10.86 -1.75
CA ILE A 279 -6.85 9.61 -2.47
C ILE A 279 -8.26 9.10 -2.16
N GLU A 280 -8.74 9.24 -0.92
CA GLU A 280 -10.11 8.88 -0.50
C GLU A 280 -11.17 9.66 -1.29
N THR A 281 -10.92 10.94 -1.60
CA THR A 281 -11.85 11.76 -2.41
C THR A 281 -11.79 11.48 -3.92
N ALA A 282 -10.78 10.74 -4.38
CA ALA A 282 -10.54 10.57 -5.81
C ALA A 282 -11.53 9.60 -6.46
N ASP A 283 -11.88 9.89 -7.72
CA ASP A 283 -12.62 8.96 -8.56
C ASP A 283 -11.71 7.88 -9.18
N LEU A 284 -10.43 8.23 -9.35
CA LEU A 284 -9.39 7.38 -9.92
C LEU A 284 -8.01 7.86 -9.47
N LEU A 285 -7.11 6.92 -9.17
CA LEU A 285 -5.67 7.13 -9.06
C LEU A 285 -4.98 6.54 -10.30
N VAL A 286 -4.06 7.31 -10.90
CA VAL A 286 -3.10 6.81 -11.90
C VAL A 286 -1.70 6.99 -11.32
N ALA A 287 -1.01 5.88 -11.04
CA ALA A 287 0.27 5.91 -10.33
C ALA A 287 1.20 4.79 -10.78
N ASN A 288 2.50 4.95 -10.53
CA ASN A 288 3.40 3.80 -10.52
C ASN A 288 3.07 2.87 -9.34
N ASN A 289 3.64 1.66 -9.34
CA ASN A 289 3.63 0.80 -8.15
C ASN A 289 4.49 1.41 -7.02
N SER A 290 3.84 2.23 -6.20
CA SER A 290 4.41 2.95 -5.06
C SER A 290 3.39 3.11 -3.93
N GLY A 291 3.80 3.72 -2.82
CA GLY A 291 2.95 3.90 -1.61
C GLY A 291 1.50 4.37 -1.89
N PRO A 292 1.28 5.38 -2.75
CA PRO A 292 -0.07 5.81 -3.14
C PRO A 292 -0.98 4.72 -3.72
N ALA A 293 -0.45 3.78 -4.49
CA ALA A 293 -1.25 2.66 -5.03
C ALA A 293 -1.78 1.76 -3.90
N HIS A 294 -0.97 1.53 -2.87
CA HIS A 294 -1.38 0.78 -1.68
C HIS A 294 -2.34 1.56 -0.79
N LEU A 295 -2.17 2.87 -0.65
CA LEU A 295 -3.14 3.75 0.04
C LEU A 295 -4.50 3.70 -0.66
N ALA A 296 -4.52 3.81 -1.99
CA ALA A 296 -5.75 3.71 -2.77
C ALA A 296 -6.44 2.35 -2.58
N ALA A 297 -5.67 1.27 -2.56
CA ALA A 297 -6.22 -0.05 -2.27
C ALA A 297 -6.74 -0.20 -0.84
N ALA A 298 -6.15 0.47 0.16
CA ALA A 298 -6.66 0.50 1.53
C ALA A 298 -7.93 1.37 1.68
N LEU A 299 -8.07 2.42 0.86
CA LEU A 299 -9.20 3.35 0.87
C LEU A 299 -10.32 2.95 -0.11
N GLY A 300 -10.10 1.94 -0.94
CA GLY A 300 -11.07 1.50 -1.96
C GLY A 300 -11.11 2.35 -3.23
N THR A 301 -10.14 3.25 -3.42
CA THR A 301 -10.03 4.12 -4.59
C THR A 301 -9.55 3.32 -5.82
N PRO A 302 -10.23 3.38 -6.98
CA PRO A 302 -9.78 2.67 -8.17
C PRO A 302 -8.38 3.08 -8.65
N VAL A 303 -7.58 2.12 -9.13
CA VAL A 303 -6.16 2.34 -9.49
C VAL A 303 -5.83 1.87 -10.89
N VAL A 304 -5.24 2.75 -11.71
CA VAL A 304 -4.39 2.33 -12.84
C VAL A 304 -2.95 2.33 -12.33
N ASP A 305 -2.36 1.14 -12.25
CA ASP A 305 -1.05 0.89 -11.66
C ASP A 305 -0.03 0.57 -12.76
N LEU A 306 0.91 1.48 -12.97
CA LEU A 306 2.02 1.34 -13.92
C LEU A 306 3.13 0.55 -13.22
N TYR A 307 3.27 -0.71 -13.62
CA TYR A 307 3.97 -1.72 -12.82
C TYR A 307 5.22 -2.22 -13.52
N ALA A 308 6.42 -1.92 -13.02
CA ALA A 308 7.68 -2.34 -13.65
C ALA A 308 8.00 -3.85 -13.59
N LEU A 309 7.01 -4.69 -13.29
CA LEU A 309 7.15 -6.13 -13.01
C LEU A 309 8.17 -6.44 -11.90
N THR A 310 8.42 -5.48 -11.01
CA THR A 310 9.28 -5.67 -9.83
C THR A 310 8.39 -6.08 -8.66
N ASN A 311 8.71 -7.17 -7.96
CA ASN A 311 7.94 -7.70 -6.82
C ASN A 311 6.47 -8.02 -7.18
N PRO A 312 6.14 -9.03 -8.00
CA PRO A 312 4.76 -9.31 -8.44
C PRO A 312 3.71 -9.47 -7.30
N GLN A 313 4.17 -9.68 -6.07
CA GLN A 313 3.34 -9.79 -4.87
C GLN A 313 2.77 -8.46 -4.33
N HIS A 314 3.09 -7.31 -4.93
CA HIS A 314 2.70 -5.96 -4.46
C HIS A 314 1.64 -5.28 -5.36
N THR A 315 0.77 -6.04 -6.01
CA THR A 315 -0.31 -5.44 -6.84
C THR A 315 -1.43 -4.84 -5.97
N PRO A 316 -2.33 -3.99 -6.51
CA PRO A 316 -3.42 -3.43 -5.73
C PRO A 316 -4.38 -4.51 -5.22
N TRP A 317 -4.57 -4.57 -3.90
CA TRP A 317 -5.32 -5.65 -3.26
C TRP A 317 -6.81 -5.34 -3.11
N ARG A 318 -7.67 -6.22 -3.66
CA ARG A 318 -9.14 -6.20 -3.49
C ARG A 318 -9.82 -4.84 -3.74
N VAL A 319 -9.27 -4.07 -4.67
CA VAL A 319 -9.81 -2.80 -5.14
C VAL A 319 -10.01 -2.86 -6.66
N PRO A 320 -10.95 -2.12 -7.27
CA PRO A 320 -11.00 -2.03 -8.73
C PRO A 320 -9.69 -1.47 -9.30
N HIS A 321 -8.96 -2.27 -10.08
CA HIS A 321 -7.68 -1.83 -10.61
C HIS A 321 -7.35 -2.40 -11.99
N ARG A 322 -6.33 -1.81 -12.61
CA ARG A 322 -5.67 -2.29 -13.83
C ARG A 322 -4.16 -2.17 -13.63
N VAL A 323 -3.47 -3.30 -13.62
CA VAL A 323 -2.00 -3.36 -13.63
C VAL A 323 -1.53 -3.33 -15.08
N LEU A 324 -0.69 -2.37 -15.44
CA LEU A 324 -0.19 -2.20 -16.80
C LEU A 324 1.33 -2.35 -16.83
N ASN A 325 1.81 -3.17 -17.76
CA ASN A 325 3.21 -3.43 -18.05
C ASN A 325 3.33 -4.06 -19.44
N ALA A 326 4.53 -4.00 -20.01
CA ALA A 326 4.90 -4.83 -21.16
C ALA A 326 5.72 -6.03 -20.68
N ASP A 327 5.41 -7.21 -21.22
CA ASP A 327 6.22 -8.41 -20.94
C ASP A 327 7.61 -8.25 -21.56
N VAL A 328 8.63 -8.63 -20.80
CA VAL A 328 10.03 -8.47 -21.16
C VAL A 328 10.87 -9.63 -20.61
N PRO A 329 12.01 -9.98 -21.23
CA PRO A 329 12.88 -11.05 -20.73
C PRO A 329 13.38 -10.83 -19.30
N CYS A 330 13.61 -9.57 -18.91
CA CYS A 330 14.11 -9.20 -17.59
C CYS A 330 13.00 -9.05 -16.51
N ARG A 331 11.79 -9.57 -16.74
CA ARG A 331 10.67 -9.50 -15.78
C ARG A 331 11.06 -10.07 -14.41
N ASN A 332 10.38 -9.63 -13.35
CA ASN A 332 10.69 -9.99 -11.95
C ASN A 332 12.10 -9.57 -11.50
N CYS A 333 12.68 -8.52 -12.10
CA CYS A 333 13.94 -7.98 -11.62
C CYS A 333 13.74 -7.16 -10.32
N TYR A 334 14.81 -7.04 -9.53
CA TYR A 334 14.83 -6.27 -8.27
C TYR A 334 15.69 -5.00 -8.36
N ARG A 335 15.94 -4.50 -9.58
CA ARG A 335 16.85 -3.38 -9.81
C ARG A 335 16.18 -2.06 -9.43
N SER A 336 16.88 -1.18 -8.72
CA SER A 336 16.42 0.19 -8.42
C SER A 336 16.68 1.18 -9.56
N VAL A 337 17.67 0.87 -10.40
CA VAL A 337 18.01 1.60 -11.63
C VAL A 337 17.96 0.61 -12.77
N CYS A 338 17.18 0.93 -13.81
CA CYS A 338 17.04 0.07 -14.99
C CYS A 338 18.28 0.21 -15.88
N ASP A 339 18.92 -0.92 -16.22
CA ASP A 339 20.06 -0.98 -17.13
C ASP A 339 19.67 -1.46 -18.53
N GLN A 340 18.38 -1.72 -18.76
CA GLN A 340 17.88 -2.15 -20.06
C GLN A 340 17.70 -0.95 -20.99
N PRO A 341 18.18 -1.02 -22.24
CA PRO A 341 18.00 0.05 -23.22
C PRO A 341 16.53 0.45 -23.35
N GLY A 342 16.23 1.73 -23.10
CA GLY A 342 14.89 2.27 -23.26
C GLY A 342 13.85 1.84 -22.22
N HIS A 343 14.21 1.17 -21.12
CA HIS A 343 13.29 0.80 -20.03
C HIS A 343 11.97 0.14 -20.53
N PRO A 344 12.06 -1.00 -21.24
CA PRO A 344 10.97 -1.50 -22.08
C PRO A 344 9.72 -1.95 -21.31
N CYS A 345 9.84 -2.45 -20.07
CA CYS A 345 8.68 -2.95 -19.30
C CYS A 345 7.63 -1.86 -19.01
N LEU A 346 8.07 -0.62 -18.82
CA LEU A 346 7.18 0.52 -18.60
C LEU A 346 7.01 1.36 -19.86
N ARG A 347 8.08 1.60 -20.64
CA ARG A 347 7.96 2.35 -21.90
C ARG A 347 7.16 1.61 -22.98
N GLY A 348 6.97 0.30 -22.87
CA GLY A 348 6.07 -0.46 -23.72
C GLY A 348 4.59 -0.17 -23.45
N VAL A 349 4.22 0.35 -22.28
CA VAL A 349 2.83 0.75 -21.97
C VAL A 349 2.52 2.08 -22.64
N SER A 350 1.59 2.09 -23.59
CA SER A 350 1.21 3.30 -24.32
C SER A 350 0.28 4.20 -23.49
N VAL A 351 0.18 5.47 -23.89
CA VAL A 351 -0.81 6.40 -23.31
C VAL A 351 -2.23 5.91 -23.58
N ASP A 352 -2.48 5.34 -24.75
CA ASP A 352 -3.79 4.81 -25.13
C ASP A 352 -4.23 3.66 -24.22
N ASP A 353 -3.33 2.74 -23.89
CA ASP A 353 -3.61 1.64 -22.96
C ASP A 353 -3.97 2.16 -21.56
N ALA A 354 -3.22 3.14 -21.07
CA ALA A 354 -3.47 3.77 -19.77
C ALA A 354 -4.82 4.52 -19.74
N VAL A 355 -5.15 5.26 -20.79
CA VAL A 355 -6.45 5.95 -20.92
C VAL A 355 -7.59 4.93 -21.02
N ALA A 356 -7.43 3.87 -21.82
CA ALA A 356 -8.44 2.83 -21.97
C ALA A 356 -8.71 2.11 -20.64
N ALA A 357 -7.65 1.79 -19.89
CA ALA A 357 -7.73 1.21 -18.55
C ALA A 357 -8.48 2.13 -17.57
N ALA A 358 -8.12 3.42 -17.54
CA ALA A 358 -8.78 4.43 -16.73
C ALA A 358 -10.28 4.54 -17.04
N GLN A 359 -10.64 4.64 -18.31
CA GLN A 359 -12.03 4.72 -18.75
C GLN A 359 -12.82 3.46 -18.40
N ALA A 360 -12.21 2.27 -18.49
CA ALA A 360 -12.86 1.02 -18.08
C ALA A 360 -13.21 1.01 -16.59
N LEU A 361 -12.31 1.49 -15.72
CA LEU A 361 -12.57 1.61 -14.28
C LEU A 361 -13.68 2.63 -13.97
N LEU A 362 -13.66 3.80 -14.63
CA LEU A 362 -14.67 4.84 -14.45
C LEU A 362 -16.07 4.39 -14.89
N ARG A 363 -16.17 3.63 -16.00
CA ARG A 363 -17.43 3.01 -16.43
C ARG A 363 -17.92 1.97 -15.42
N GLY A 364 -17.02 1.14 -14.90
CA GLY A 364 -17.32 0.16 -13.85
C GLY A 364 -17.93 0.80 -12.61
N ARG A 365 -17.32 1.89 -12.11
CA ARG A 365 -17.80 2.65 -10.93
C ARG A 365 -19.18 3.27 -11.16
N THR A 366 -19.44 3.82 -12.34
CA THR A 366 -20.76 4.36 -12.69
C THR A 366 -21.83 3.26 -12.66
N ARG A 367 -21.50 2.07 -13.15
CA ARG A 367 -22.40 0.91 -13.12
C ARG A 367 -22.64 0.42 -11.69
N THR A 368 -21.59 0.27 -10.88
CA THR A 368 -21.71 -0.15 -9.48
C THR A 368 -22.46 0.88 -8.64
N ALA A 369 -22.23 2.19 -8.83
CA ALA A 369 -22.98 3.24 -8.15
C ALA A 369 -24.47 3.22 -8.55
N ARG A 370 -24.78 3.06 -9.85
CA ARG A 370 -26.18 2.90 -10.32
C ARG A 370 -26.84 1.64 -9.77
N GLN A 371 -26.10 0.53 -9.72
CA GLN A 371 -26.58 -0.72 -9.14
C GLN A 371 -26.74 -0.59 -7.62
N ALA A 372 -25.84 0.07 -6.90
CA ALA A 372 -25.96 0.31 -5.47
C ALA A 372 -27.12 1.24 -5.13
N VAL A 373 -27.40 2.27 -5.94
CA VAL A 373 -28.60 3.11 -5.80
C VAL A 373 -29.87 2.34 -6.13
N ALA A 374 -29.86 1.52 -7.20
CA ALA A 374 -31.00 0.65 -7.55
C ALA A 374 -31.22 -0.47 -6.52
N HIS A 375 -30.15 -0.96 -5.88
CA HIS A 375 -30.19 -1.99 -4.85
C HIS A 375 -30.55 -1.40 -3.49
N ALA A 376 -30.08 -0.20 -3.14
CA ALA A 376 -30.56 0.55 -1.98
C ALA A 376 -32.05 0.92 -2.13
N ALA A 377 -32.52 1.11 -3.36
CA ALA A 377 -33.95 1.24 -3.66
C ALA A 377 -34.72 -0.11 -3.65
N ALA A 378 -34.02 -1.25 -3.67
CA ALA A 378 -34.61 -2.60 -3.77
C ALA A 378 -34.37 -3.50 -2.53
N HIS A 379 -33.53 -3.10 -1.58
CA HIS A 379 -33.13 -3.89 -0.41
C HIS A 379 -33.46 -3.21 0.91
N ASP A 380 -34.76 -3.03 1.07
CA ASP A 380 -35.49 -3.15 2.33
C ASP A 380 -35.67 -4.64 2.74
N ALA A 381 -34.71 -5.52 2.42
CA ALA A 381 -34.73 -6.94 2.80
C ALA A 381 -33.30 -7.57 2.79
N SER A 382 -33.01 -8.30 3.86
CA SER A 382 -31.69 -8.79 4.33
C SER A 382 -31.01 -9.85 3.45
N PRO A 383 -29.67 -10.06 3.53
CA PRO A 383 -28.90 -10.85 2.57
C PRO A 383 -28.36 -12.20 3.09
N ALA A 384 -27.92 -13.06 2.16
CA ALA A 384 -27.14 -14.27 2.42
C ALA A 384 -25.88 -14.38 1.53
N THR A 385 -24.95 -15.19 2.03
CA THR A 385 -23.50 -15.24 1.80
C THR A 385 -23.00 -16.12 0.64
N GLY A 386 -21.78 -15.80 0.15
CA GLY A 386 -20.75 -16.82 -0.11
C GLY A 386 -20.15 -16.84 -1.52
N VAL A 387 -18.87 -16.43 -1.68
CA VAL A 387 -18.07 -16.75 -2.88
C VAL A 387 -16.59 -17.03 -2.53
N SER A 388 -16.06 -18.04 -3.22
CA SER A 388 -14.73 -18.68 -3.17
C SER A 388 -13.53 -17.75 -3.47
N ASN A 389 -12.37 -18.02 -2.83
CA ASN A 389 -11.14 -17.21 -2.91
C ASN A 389 -10.01 -17.92 -3.67
N VAL A 390 -10.12 -18.02 -4.99
CA VAL A 390 -8.98 -18.31 -5.89
C VAL A 390 -8.96 -17.22 -6.95
N ILE A 391 -7.88 -16.44 -7.03
CA ILE A 391 -7.67 -15.45 -8.09
C ILE A 391 -6.92 -16.17 -9.22
N PRO A 392 -7.56 -16.50 -10.36
CA PRO A 392 -6.82 -16.75 -11.59
C PRO A 392 -6.20 -15.43 -12.05
N PHE A 393 -4.96 -15.48 -12.53
CA PHE A 393 -4.26 -14.34 -13.13
C PHE A 393 -5.21 -13.60 -14.09
N ALA A 394 -5.37 -12.29 -13.87
CA ALA A 394 -6.08 -11.44 -14.81
C ALA A 394 -5.38 -11.50 -16.17
N HIS A 395 -6.18 -11.60 -17.24
CA HIS A 395 -5.71 -11.62 -18.63
C HIS A 395 -4.66 -10.53 -18.86
N VAL A 396 -3.42 -10.98 -19.06
CA VAL A 396 -2.36 -10.15 -19.64
C VAL A 396 -2.81 -9.83 -21.06
N VAL A 397 -2.93 -8.54 -21.39
CA VAL A 397 -3.03 -8.14 -22.80
C VAL A 397 -1.63 -8.28 -23.37
N THR A 398 -1.27 -9.51 -23.76
CA THR A 398 -0.12 -9.78 -24.61
C THR A 398 -0.55 -9.51 -26.05
N ARG A 399 0.07 -8.55 -26.74
CA ARG A 399 0.08 -8.58 -28.20
C ARG A 399 1.29 -9.38 -28.65
N SER A 400 1.01 -10.45 -29.39
CA SER A 400 1.96 -11.14 -30.28
C SER A 400 2.53 -10.20 -31.32
#